data_AF-A0A254Q9S5-F1
#
_entry.id   AF-A0A254Q9S5-F1
#
_cell.length_a   1.000
_cell.length_b   1.000
_cell.length_c   1.000
_cell.angle_alpha   90.00
_cell.angle_beta   90.00
_cell.angle_gamma   90.00
#
_symmetry.space_group_name_H-M   'P 1'
#
loop_
_entity.id
_entity.type
_entity.pdbx_description
1 polymer ?
#
loop_
_entity_poly.entity_id
_entity_poly.type
_entity_poly.pdbx_seq_one_letter_code
_entity_poly.pdbx_strand_id
1 'polypeptide(L)'
;MKWFSLIISILMALPAFADLERWQKWEVERNDLQSNEQLYHKLPNIQELKAYQTKTLYMVEVEPRFVDFIHAPGLEGVPNELRSADGKIKFFIHPSSLHLFNELISHGKLTKVEAKPTTSPRTFFVSDLLVKVSLSDKINGAIRTVYPLQMQRATAVSSELSKIPEALQKEHSFGFLQEPLGVFDKTPNSPFGFLIRKIPQDIKNGQNTLVPLLSYVAKNQGESLLEQDAKSQGKSSLEIVEKSLIPALTKSYAFAVSEGVVIEAHQQNTLLELDSKGQFTGRVFYRDLDGARIDFELRKKMGLSTDLLKLQDSGWIFDLENLQKIRETTTVPKGRPEIWSPVAEKAFQMYLLGSSVYLLKKAVESQKGYSPFKIDKIIDEELQRIPHSVNSCRSVFR
;
A
#
# COMPACT_ATOMS: atom_id res chain seq x y z
N MET A 1 38.39 29.15 3.91
CA MET A 1 36.93 29.31 4.16
C MET A 1 36.04 28.18 3.58
N LYS A 2 36.38 27.51 2.46
CA LYS A 2 35.55 26.41 1.89
C LYS A 2 35.48 25.12 2.73
N TRP A 3 36.41 24.91 3.66
CA TRP A 3 36.41 23.73 4.56
C TRP A 3 35.40 23.84 5.71
N PHE A 4 35.08 25.06 6.15
CA PHE A 4 34.14 25.28 7.25
C PHE A 4 32.68 25.00 6.83
N SER A 5 32.32 25.26 5.57
CA SER A 5 30.98 24.93 5.05
C SER A 5 30.77 23.42 4.88
N LEU A 6 31.83 22.65 4.60
CA LEU A 6 31.73 21.19 4.46
C LEU A 6 31.53 20.51 5.82
N ILE A 7 32.21 20.99 6.87
CA ILE A 7 32.10 20.46 8.23
C ILE A 7 30.71 20.73 8.83
N ILE A 8 30.12 21.91 8.57
CA ILE A 8 28.75 22.22 9.02
C ILE A 8 27.71 21.32 8.32
N SER A 9 27.87 21.05 7.03
CA SER A 9 26.97 20.12 6.31
C SER A 9 27.09 18.68 6.79
N ILE A 10 28.31 18.23 7.17
CA ILE A 10 28.52 16.89 7.74
C ILE A 10 27.92 16.78 9.15
N LEU A 11 28.07 17.81 9.99
CA LEU A 11 27.50 17.83 11.34
C LEU A 11 25.96 17.90 11.35
N MET A 12 25.35 18.54 10.35
CA MET A 12 23.89 18.58 10.18
C MET A 12 23.29 17.26 9.64
N ALA A 13 24.09 16.40 9.00
CA ALA A 13 23.63 15.14 8.43
C ALA A 13 23.67 13.96 9.44
N LEU A 14 24.53 14.03 10.46
CA LEU A 14 24.68 12.97 11.47
C LEU A 14 23.39 12.61 12.26
N PRO A 15 22.49 13.56 12.61
CA PRO A 15 21.24 13.21 13.29
C PRO A 15 20.29 12.37 12.42
N ALA A 16 20.22 12.66 11.12
CA ALA A 16 19.29 11.99 10.19
C ALA A 16 19.66 10.50 10.01
N PHE A 17 20.96 10.18 9.92
CA PHE A 17 21.42 8.78 9.82
C PHE A 17 21.20 7.99 11.11
N ALA A 18 21.43 8.59 12.28
CA ALA A 18 21.16 7.94 13.56
C ALA A 18 19.67 7.62 13.75
N ASP A 19 18.79 8.50 13.26
CA ASP A 19 17.34 8.25 13.27
C ASP A 19 16.96 7.14 12.28
N LEU A 20 17.57 7.07 11.08
CA LEU A 20 17.25 6.03 10.10
C LEU A 20 17.63 4.61 10.57
N GLU A 21 18.85 4.41 11.09
CA GLU A 21 19.25 3.10 11.64
C GLU A 21 18.33 2.70 12.80
N ARG A 22 17.94 3.67 13.64
CA ARG A 22 16.96 3.46 14.70
C ARG A 22 15.61 3.00 14.14
N TRP A 23 15.10 3.62 13.07
CA TRP A 23 13.83 3.23 12.42
C TRP A 23 13.90 1.84 11.79
N GLN A 24 14.99 1.53 11.10
CA GLN A 24 15.17 0.22 10.45
C GLN A 24 15.30 -0.89 11.48
N LYS A 25 16.13 -0.69 12.51
CA LYS A 25 16.22 -1.61 13.65
C LYS A 25 14.86 -1.81 14.30
N TRP A 26 14.12 -0.73 14.51
CA TRP A 26 12.77 -0.76 15.06
C TRP A 26 11.76 -1.51 14.17
N GLU A 27 11.86 -1.39 12.84
CA GLU A 27 11.04 -2.13 11.87
C GLU A 27 11.37 -3.63 11.87
N VAL A 28 12.65 -4.01 11.98
CA VAL A 28 13.10 -5.40 12.06
C VAL A 28 12.72 -6.05 13.40
N GLU A 29 12.95 -5.35 14.52
CA GLU A 29 12.68 -5.88 15.87
C GLU A 29 11.19 -6.03 16.19
N ARG A 30 10.31 -5.27 15.52
CA ARG A 30 8.85 -5.28 15.79
C ARG A 30 8.04 -6.08 14.78
N ASN A 31 8.63 -6.52 13.67
CA ASN A 31 7.96 -7.32 12.66
C ASN A 31 8.46 -8.76 12.69
N ASP A 32 7.88 -9.58 13.58
CA ASP A 32 8.05 -11.05 13.60
C ASP A 32 7.63 -11.70 12.25
N LEU A 33 6.96 -10.93 11.41
CA LEU A 33 6.44 -11.33 10.11
C LEU A 33 7.53 -11.74 9.11
N GLN A 34 8.72 -11.14 9.18
CA GLN A 34 9.82 -11.53 8.28
C GLN A 34 10.48 -12.85 8.72
N SER A 35 10.37 -13.21 9.99
CA SER A 35 10.97 -14.42 10.56
C SER A 35 9.97 -15.58 10.75
N ASN A 36 8.66 -15.35 10.60
CA ASN A 36 7.64 -16.37 10.78
C ASN A 36 6.51 -16.30 9.73
N GLU A 37 6.70 -17.03 8.63
CA GLU A 37 5.76 -17.15 7.51
C GLU A 37 4.36 -17.63 7.95
N GLN A 38 4.27 -18.51 8.96
CA GLN A 38 2.98 -19.00 9.48
C GLN A 38 2.16 -17.90 10.15
N LEU A 39 2.81 -16.94 10.81
CA LEU A 39 2.14 -15.79 11.43
C LEU A 39 1.62 -14.79 10.39
N TYR A 40 2.32 -14.61 9.28
CA TYR A 40 1.94 -13.65 8.23
C TYR A 40 0.64 -14.05 7.53
N HIS A 41 0.46 -15.35 7.24
CA HIS A 41 -0.75 -15.85 6.58
C HIS A 41 -1.96 -15.98 7.51
N LYS A 42 -1.77 -15.85 8.83
CA LYS A 42 -2.87 -15.89 9.78
C LYS A 42 -3.60 -14.56 9.75
N LEU A 43 -4.82 -14.53 9.22
CA LEU A 43 -5.67 -13.36 9.35
C LEU A 43 -5.99 -13.13 10.84
N PRO A 44 -6.04 -11.86 11.29
CA PRO A 44 -6.47 -11.57 12.66
C PRO A 44 -7.91 -12.05 12.80
N ASN A 45 -8.26 -12.60 13.95
CA ASN A 45 -9.62 -13.07 14.15
C ASN A 45 -10.60 -11.87 14.20
N ILE A 46 -11.88 -12.13 13.94
CA ILE A 46 -12.89 -11.06 13.85
C ILE A 46 -13.01 -10.30 15.17
N GLN A 47 -12.87 -10.97 16.32
CA GLN A 47 -12.95 -10.34 17.64
C GLN A 47 -11.80 -9.36 17.86
N GLU A 48 -10.58 -9.75 17.47
CA GLU A 48 -9.39 -8.91 17.49
C GLU A 48 -9.57 -7.68 16.60
N LEU A 49 -10.01 -7.86 15.35
CA LEU A 49 -10.29 -6.73 14.45
C LEU A 49 -11.38 -5.79 15.02
N LYS A 50 -12.46 -6.35 15.58
CA LYS A 50 -13.54 -5.59 16.20
C LYS A 50 -13.07 -4.79 17.42
N ALA A 51 -12.07 -5.28 18.17
CA ALA A 51 -11.54 -4.56 19.32
C ALA A 51 -10.85 -3.23 18.93
N TYR A 52 -10.33 -3.15 17.70
CA TYR A 52 -9.71 -1.94 17.17
C TYR A 52 -10.69 -1.06 16.36
N GLN A 53 -11.84 -1.59 15.96
CA GLN A 53 -12.84 -0.80 15.26
C GLN A 53 -13.52 0.18 16.21
N THR A 54 -13.25 1.46 16.02
CA THR A 54 -13.88 2.57 16.74
C THR A 54 -14.71 3.45 15.80
N LYS A 55 -15.77 4.07 16.34
CA LYS A 55 -16.59 5.08 15.64
C LYS A 55 -16.09 6.51 15.88
N THR A 56 -15.01 6.65 16.64
CA THR A 56 -14.44 7.95 17.00
C THR A 56 -12.92 7.90 16.96
N LEU A 57 -12.31 8.96 16.47
CA LEU A 57 -10.91 9.28 16.71
C LEU A 57 -10.80 10.41 17.73
N TYR A 58 -9.60 10.59 18.27
CA TYR A 58 -9.24 11.83 18.92
C TYR A 58 -8.61 12.79 17.91
N MET A 59 -8.89 14.07 18.05
CA MET A 59 -8.27 15.15 17.30
C MET A 59 -7.65 16.12 18.29
N VAL A 60 -6.37 16.42 18.13
CA VAL A 60 -5.72 17.52 18.85
C VAL A 60 -5.46 18.67 17.87
N GLU A 61 -5.89 19.88 18.23
CA GLU A 61 -5.55 21.10 17.49
C GLU A 61 -4.27 21.69 18.09
N VAL A 62 -3.20 21.72 17.30
CA VAL A 62 -1.86 22.13 17.73
C VAL A 62 -1.24 23.18 16.82
N GLU A 63 -0.35 24.00 17.36
CA GLU A 63 0.42 24.96 16.57
C GLU A 63 1.31 24.24 15.54
N PRO A 64 1.49 24.79 14.32
CA PRO A 64 2.29 24.14 13.27
C PRO A 64 3.72 23.76 13.69
N ARG A 65 4.30 24.43 14.69
CA ARG A 65 5.66 24.12 15.20
C ARG A 65 5.80 22.75 15.88
N PHE A 66 4.69 22.12 16.29
CA PHE A 66 4.70 20.83 17.00
C PHE A 66 4.52 19.63 16.07
N VAL A 67 4.24 19.86 14.80
CA VAL A 67 4.06 18.81 13.80
C VAL A 67 4.97 19.10 12.62
N ASP A 68 5.25 18.06 11.85
CA ASP A 68 5.97 18.19 10.59
C ASP A 68 5.25 17.39 9.50
N PHE A 69 5.64 17.65 8.25
CA PHE A 69 4.93 17.17 7.09
C PHE A 69 5.87 16.48 6.10
N ILE A 70 5.41 15.39 5.52
CA ILE A 70 6.06 14.74 4.39
C ILE A 70 5.11 14.82 3.20
N HIS A 71 5.50 15.61 2.21
CA HIS A 71 4.70 15.89 1.02
C HIS A 71 5.14 15.00 -0.14
N ALA A 72 4.18 14.50 -0.91
CA ALA A 72 4.48 14.05 -2.25
C ALA A 72 4.97 15.24 -3.09
N PRO A 73 5.99 15.05 -3.95
CA PRO A 73 6.44 16.07 -4.90
C PRO A 73 5.28 16.75 -5.63
N GLY A 74 5.28 18.10 -5.65
CA GLY A 74 4.24 18.91 -6.30
C GLY A 74 3.00 19.20 -5.45
N LEU A 75 2.88 18.64 -4.25
CA LEU A 75 1.86 19.07 -3.30
C LEU A 75 2.31 20.34 -2.57
N GLU A 76 1.64 21.47 -2.82
CA GLU A 76 1.91 22.72 -2.11
C GLU A 76 1.04 22.84 -0.85
N GLY A 77 1.71 22.90 0.31
CA GLY A 77 1.08 23.23 1.58
C GLY A 77 0.20 22.13 2.20
N VAL A 78 -0.48 22.52 3.28
CA VAL A 78 -1.34 21.65 4.08
C VAL A 78 -2.80 21.87 3.67
N PRO A 79 -3.57 20.81 3.34
CA PRO A 79 -4.99 20.93 3.00
C PRO A 79 -5.78 21.71 4.06
N ASN A 80 -6.71 22.56 3.61
CA ASN A 80 -7.52 23.41 4.50
C ASN A 80 -8.35 22.58 5.49
N GLU A 81 -8.73 21.38 5.11
CA GLU A 81 -9.49 20.44 5.94
C GLU A 81 -8.71 20.05 7.22
N LEU A 82 -7.37 20.06 7.14
CA LEU A 82 -6.47 19.81 8.28
C LEU A 82 -6.17 21.07 9.10
N ARG A 83 -6.70 22.23 8.72
CA ARG A 83 -6.56 23.47 9.47
C ARG A 83 -7.83 23.79 10.25
N SER A 84 -7.67 24.28 11.47
CA SER A 84 -8.73 24.98 12.20
C SER A 84 -8.88 26.42 11.69
N ALA A 85 -9.93 27.10 12.14
CA ALA A 85 -10.19 28.50 11.77
C ALA A 85 -9.09 29.46 12.25
N ASP A 86 -8.40 29.14 13.35
CA ASP A 86 -7.26 29.90 13.90
C ASP A 86 -5.90 29.47 13.34
N GLY A 87 -5.88 28.60 12.31
CA GLY A 87 -4.67 28.21 11.59
C GLY A 87 -3.87 27.07 12.22
N LYS A 88 -4.31 26.50 13.35
CA LYS A 88 -3.75 25.29 13.96
C LYS A 88 -3.97 24.07 13.07
N ILE A 89 -3.16 23.04 13.31
CA ILE A 89 -3.21 21.77 12.61
C ILE A 89 -4.06 20.78 13.41
N LYS A 90 -5.02 20.14 12.74
CA LYS A 90 -5.81 19.03 13.27
C LYS A 90 -5.01 17.74 13.14
N PHE A 91 -4.66 17.15 14.27
CA PHE A 91 -3.87 15.92 14.33
C PHE A 91 -4.71 14.76 14.87
N PHE A 92 -4.85 13.68 14.10
CA PHE A 92 -5.76 12.57 14.41
C PHE A 92 -5.04 11.40 15.08
N ILE A 93 -5.62 10.90 16.18
CA ILE A 93 -5.03 9.89 17.06
C ILE A 93 -6.04 8.76 17.29
N HIS A 94 -5.59 7.52 17.13
CA HIS A 94 -6.38 6.35 17.50
C HIS A 94 -6.57 6.29 19.04
N PRO A 95 -7.76 5.97 19.56
CA PRO A 95 -8.01 5.87 21.01
C PRO A 95 -7.01 4.99 21.77
N SER A 96 -6.62 3.83 21.22
CA SER A 96 -5.65 2.94 21.88
C SER A 96 -4.20 3.46 21.86
N SER A 97 -3.93 4.50 21.06
CA SER A 97 -2.58 5.04 20.86
C SER A 97 -2.36 6.42 21.46
N LEU A 98 -3.28 6.92 22.30
CA LEU A 98 -3.13 8.20 23.01
C LEU A 98 -1.80 8.30 23.76
N HIS A 99 -1.36 7.20 24.39
CA HIS A 99 -0.11 7.16 25.15
C HIS A 99 1.13 7.45 24.31
N LEU A 100 1.08 7.22 22.99
CA LEU A 100 2.17 7.61 22.09
C LEU A 100 2.27 9.13 21.98
N PHE A 101 1.20 9.89 22.17
CA PHE A 101 1.12 11.32 21.83
C PHE A 101 0.95 12.23 23.06
N ASN A 102 1.32 11.77 24.27
CA ASN A 102 1.12 12.53 25.52
C ASN A 102 1.71 13.94 25.46
N GLU A 103 2.90 14.08 24.86
CA GLU A 103 3.60 15.37 24.74
C GLU A 103 2.87 16.32 23.79
N LEU A 104 2.52 15.86 22.58
CA LEU A 104 1.71 16.64 21.64
C LEU A 104 0.35 17.05 22.21
N ILE A 105 -0.32 16.12 22.92
CA ILE A 105 -1.60 16.37 23.58
C ILE A 105 -1.48 17.50 24.61
N SER A 106 -0.34 17.61 25.32
CA SER A 106 -0.11 18.68 26.30
C SER A 106 -0.03 20.08 25.67
N HIS A 107 0.18 20.16 24.35
CA HIS A 107 0.31 21.40 23.58
C HIS A 107 -0.96 21.82 22.84
N GLY A 108 -2.05 21.06 22.97
CA GLY A 108 -3.28 21.32 22.22
C GLY A 108 -4.55 20.89 22.94
N LYS A 109 -5.70 21.17 22.30
CA LYS A 109 -7.00 20.77 22.83
C LYS A 109 -7.39 19.41 22.26
N LEU A 110 -7.45 18.40 23.12
CA LEU A 110 -7.93 17.07 22.74
C LEU A 110 -9.46 17.05 22.64
N THR A 111 -9.98 16.62 21.50
CA THR A 111 -11.42 16.48 21.23
C THR A 111 -11.71 15.12 20.61
N LYS A 112 -12.94 14.63 20.75
CA LYS A 112 -13.40 13.44 20.03
C LYS A 112 -14.07 13.88 18.73
N VAL A 113 -13.76 13.19 17.64
CA VAL A 113 -14.37 13.42 16.33
C VAL A 113 -15.01 12.12 15.83
N GLU A 114 -16.13 12.25 15.11
CA GLU A 114 -16.75 11.10 14.46
C GLU A 114 -15.84 10.54 13.37
N ALA A 115 -15.77 9.22 13.31
CA ALA A 115 -14.97 8.50 12.32
C ALA A 115 -15.69 7.22 11.88
N LYS A 116 -15.61 6.88 10.60
CA LYS A 116 -16.13 5.62 10.07
C LYS A 116 -14.96 4.68 9.79
N PRO A 117 -14.82 3.55 10.50
CA PRO A 117 -13.71 2.63 10.29
C PRO A 117 -13.82 1.95 8.92
N THR A 118 -12.68 1.61 8.34
CA THR A 118 -12.60 0.76 7.14
C THR A 118 -12.36 -0.71 7.52
N THR A 119 -12.06 -1.56 6.53
CA THR A 119 -11.54 -2.92 6.77
C THR A 119 -10.15 -2.94 7.39
N SER A 120 -9.40 -1.83 7.36
CA SER A 120 -8.17 -1.69 8.12
C SER A 120 -8.50 -1.11 9.51
N PRO A 121 -8.00 -1.72 10.60
CA PRO A 121 -8.30 -1.30 11.98
C PRO A 121 -7.77 0.10 12.32
N ARG A 122 -6.89 0.65 11.48
CA ARG A 122 -6.26 1.97 11.69
C ARG A 122 -6.54 2.98 10.59
N THR A 123 -7.44 2.68 9.66
CA THR A 123 -7.82 3.60 8.58
C THR A 123 -9.30 3.97 8.72
N PHE A 124 -9.57 5.27 8.69
CA PHE A 124 -10.88 5.84 9.00
C PHE A 124 -11.27 6.92 8.01
N PHE A 125 -12.56 7.02 7.70
CA PHE A 125 -13.13 8.22 7.11
C PHE A 125 -13.40 9.24 8.23
N VAL A 126 -12.88 10.45 8.08
CA VAL A 126 -13.12 11.59 8.97
C VAL A 126 -13.57 12.76 8.09
N SER A 127 -14.88 13.06 8.11
CA SER A 127 -15.49 13.91 7.06
C SER A 127 -15.14 13.35 5.67
N ASP A 128 -14.56 14.16 4.78
CA ASP A 128 -14.19 13.79 3.41
C ASP A 128 -12.75 13.27 3.26
N LEU A 129 -12.05 13.07 4.38
CA LEU A 129 -10.68 12.58 4.44
C LEU A 129 -10.66 11.09 4.76
N LEU A 130 -9.75 10.36 4.11
CA LEU A 130 -9.39 9.00 4.51
C LEU A 130 -8.04 9.05 5.23
N VAL A 131 -8.06 8.81 6.54
CA VAL A 131 -6.92 8.98 7.44
C VAL A 131 -6.44 7.63 7.93
N LYS A 132 -5.16 7.32 7.72
CA LYS A 132 -4.49 6.13 8.25
C LYS A 132 -3.63 6.53 9.44
N VAL A 133 -4.10 6.25 10.65
CA VAL A 133 -3.45 6.66 11.90
C VAL A 133 -2.50 5.60 12.42
N SER A 134 -1.60 5.99 13.32
CA SER A 134 -0.78 5.06 14.09
C SER A 134 -1.63 4.24 15.06
N LEU A 135 -1.32 2.95 15.15
CA LEU A 135 -1.91 2.00 16.08
C LEU A 135 -0.78 1.24 16.79
N SER A 136 -0.63 1.47 18.09
CA SER A 136 0.39 0.90 18.99
C SER A 136 0.26 -0.61 19.19
N ASP A 137 -0.91 -1.17 18.88
CA ASP A 137 -1.23 -2.57 19.10
C ASP A 137 -0.56 -3.49 18.07
N LYS A 138 -0.25 -4.72 18.50
CA LYS A 138 0.34 -5.76 17.66
C LYS A 138 -0.79 -6.51 16.96
N ILE A 139 -0.82 -6.46 15.63
CA ILE A 139 -1.80 -7.15 14.79
C ILE A 139 -1.04 -8.04 13.81
N ASN A 140 -1.25 -9.34 13.91
CA ASN A 140 -0.49 -10.37 13.19
C ASN A 140 1.01 -10.18 13.35
N GLY A 141 1.53 -10.17 14.57
CA GLY A 141 2.99 -10.12 14.74
C GLY A 141 3.65 -8.75 14.51
N ALA A 142 2.93 -7.75 14.00
CA ALA A 142 3.46 -6.43 13.66
C ALA A 142 2.75 -5.30 14.41
N ILE A 143 3.52 -4.33 14.87
CA ILE A 143 2.97 -3.11 15.50
C ILE A 143 2.64 -2.09 14.41
N ARG A 144 1.40 -1.61 14.41
CA ARG A 144 0.79 -0.93 13.25
C ARG A 144 0.87 0.60 13.35
N THR A 145 2.04 1.14 13.63
CA THR A 145 2.28 2.60 13.64
C THR A 145 2.48 3.17 12.23
N VAL A 146 2.49 4.50 12.12
CA VAL A 146 2.91 5.25 10.94
C VAL A 146 4.02 6.20 11.39
N TYR A 147 5.24 6.05 10.85
CA TYR A 147 6.41 6.86 11.18
C TYR A 147 7.00 7.51 9.92
N PRO A 148 7.86 8.54 10.03
CA PRO A 148 8.36 9.33 8.91
C PRO A 148 8.84 8.52 7.71
N LEU A 149 9.58 7.44 7.95
CA LEU A 149 10.09 6.60 6.88
C LEU A 149 8.96 5.92 6.06
N GLN A 150 7.90 5.40 6.72
CA GLN A 150 6.73 4.87 6.00
C GLN A 150 6.01 5.97 5.22
N MET A 151 5.95 7.17 5.77
CA MET A 151 5.32 8.32 5.10
C MET A 151 6.09 8.73 3.85
N GLN A 152 7.42 8.85 3.94
CA GLN A 152 8.30 9.14 2.80
C GLN A 152 8.08 8.13 1.69
N ARG A 153 8.11 6.84 2.01
CA ARG A 153 7.85 5.76 1.06
C ARG A 153 6.48 5.89 0.39
N ALA A 154 5.42 6.03 1.18
CA ALA A 154 4.06 6.20 0.68
C ALA A 154 3.94 7.39 -0.28
N THR A 155 4.46 8.56 0.11
CA THR A 155 4.40 9.78 -0.71
C THR A 155 5.25 9.69 -1.98
N ALA A 156 6.42 9.04 -1.92
CA ALA A 156 7.29 8.87 -3.07
C ALA A 156 6.68 7.91 -4.10
N VAL A 157 6.17 6.75 -3.66
CA VAL A 157 5.45 5.81 -4.53
C VAL A 157 4.19 6.46 -5.10
N SER A 158 3.42 7.18 -4.27
CA SER A 158 2.24 7.91 -4.73
C SER A 158 2.59 8.91 -5.82
N SER A 159 3.70 9.64 -5.68
CA SER A 159 4.18 10.60 -6.68
C SER A 159 4.60 9.93 -7.98
N GLU A 160 5.36 8.83 -7.92
CA GLU A 160 5.75 8.10 -9.14
C GLU A 160 4.55 7.57 -9.90
N LEU A 161 3.63 6.90 -9.21
CA LEU A 161 2.43 6.36 -9.85
C LEU A 161 1.51 7.46 -10.40
N SER A 162 1.55 8.66 -9.82
CA SER A 162 0.76 9.81 -10.29
C SER A 162 1.31 10.41 -11.59
N LYS A 163 2.54 10.09 -12.00
CA LYS A 163 3.11 10.51 -13.29
C LYS A 163 2.53 9.70 -14.46
N ILE A 164 1.95 8.54 -14.17
CA ILE A 164 1.38 7.65 -15.19
C ILE A 164 0.07 8.28 -15.71
N PRO A 165 -0.09 8.51 -17.02
CA PRO A 165 -1.33 9.04 -17.57
C PRO A 165 -2.54 8.15 -17.23
N GLU A 166 -3.66 8.77 -16.85
CA GLU A 166 -4.88 8.05 -16.44
C GLU A 166 -5.39 7.08 -17.53
N ALA A 167 -5.27 7.47 -18.81
CA ALA A 167 -5.65 6.62 -19.94
C ALA A 167 -4.86 5.30 -19.95
N LEU A 168 -3.56 5.36 -19.67
CA LEU A 168 -2.69 4.18 -19.61
C LEU A 168 -3.02 3.33 -18.37
N GLN A 169 -3.27 3.97 -17.22
CA GLN A 169 -3.73 3.24 -16.03
C GLN A 169 -5.02 2.45 -16.32
N LYS A 170 -6.00 3.08 -16.98
CA LYS A 170 -7.27 2.43 -17.37
C LYS A 170 -7.05 1.30 -18.37
N GLU A 171 -6.22 1.51 -19.39
CA GLU A 171 -5.85 0.46 -20.36
C GLU A 171 -5.31 -0.78 -19.67
N HIS A 172 -4.51 -0.61 -18.62
CA HIS A 172 -3.86 -1.69 -17.87
C HIS A 172 -4.64 -2.18 -16.65
N SER A 173 -5.94 -1.87 -16.55
CA SER A 173 -6.77 -2.27 -15.39
C SER A 173 -6.22 -1.77 -14.05
N PHE A 174 -5.38 -0.72 -14.06
CA PHE A 174 -4.63 -0.25 -12.92
C PHE A 174 -5.26 1.03 -12.31
N GLY A 175 -5.08 1.15 -11.01
CA GLY A 175 -5.47 2.29 -10.22
C GLY A 175 -4.80 2.20 -8.85
N PHE A 176 -4.75 3.32 -8.14
CA PHE A 176 -4.24 3.37 -6.79
C PHE A 176 -4.87 4.54 -6.03
N LEU A 177 -4.89 4.44 -4.71
CA LEU A 177 -5.28 5.54 -3.84
C LEU A 177 -4.05 6.37 -3.50
N GLN A 178 -4.01 7.62 -3.97
CA GLN A 178 -2.89 8.52 -3.70
C GLN A 178 -2.74 8.76 -2.18
N GLU A 179 -1.50 8.75 -1.71
CA GLU A 179 -1.11 9.04 -0.33
C GLU A 179 -0.19 10.26 -0.32
N PRO A 180 -0.73 11.47 -0.56
CA PRO A 180 0.08 12.63 -0.90
C PRO A 180 0.71 13.33 0.31
N LEU A 181 0.30 12.99 1.54
CA LEU A 181 0.70 13.71 2.74
C LEU A 181 0.80 12.79 3.95
N GLY A 182 1.96 12.79 4.60
CA GLY A 182 2.15 12.33 5.97
C GLY A 182 2.22 13.51 6.93
N VAL A 183 1.61 13.37 8.10
CA VAL A 183 1.70 14.33 9.21
C VAL A 183 2.19 13.57 10.43
N PHE A 184 3.26 14.04 11.05
CA PHE A 184 3.83 13.39 12.24
C PHE A 184 4.12 14.38 13.35
N ASP A 185 4.11 13.84 14.56
CA ASP A 185 4.44 14.55 15.78
C ASP A 185 5.96 14.79 15.84
N LYS A 186 6.35 16.06 16.00
CA LYS A 186 7.75 16.51 16.00
C LYS A 186 8.34 16.54 17.41
N THR A 187 7.59 16.15 18.44
CA THR A 187 8.13 16.15 19.79
C THR A 187 9.20 15.04 19.95
N PRO A 188 10.19 15.21 20.84
CA PRO A 188 11.37 14.35 20.91
C PRO A 188 11.11 12.84 21.10
N ASN A 189 9.92 12.46 21.59
CA ASN A 189 9.63 11.09 22.00
C ASN A 189 8.59 10.37 21.12
N SER A 190 7.98 11.03 20.15
CA SER A 190 6.88 10.44 19.39
C SER A 190 6.86 10.87 17.92
N PRO A 191 7.74 10.30 17.09
CA PRO A 191 7.74 10.53 15.65
C PRO A 191 6.72 9.62 14.96
N PHE A 192 5.50 9.59 15.50
CA PHE A 192 4.38 8.85 14.94
C PHE A 192 3.36 9.82 14.36
N GLY A 193 2.46 9.33 13.53
CA GLY A 193 1.38 10.17 13.06
C GLY A 193 0.40 9.45 12.17
N PHE A 194 0.02 10.11 11.08
CA PHE A 194 -0.95 9.59 10.14
C PHE A 194 -0.62 9.94 8.69
N LEU A 195 -1.18 9.14 7.78
CA LEU A 195 -1.20 9.40 6.34
C LEU A 195 -2.59 9.88 5.92
N ILE A 196 -2.63 10.85 5.02
CA ILE A 196 -3.82 11.22 4.28
C ILE A 196 -3.86 10.46 2.98
N ARG A 197 -5.01 9.87 2.68
CA ARG A 197 -5.29 9.19 1.43
C ARG A 197 -6.40 9.91 0.67
N LYS A 198 -6.19 10.17 -0.61
CA LYS A 198 -7.20 10.77 -1.48
C LYS A 198 -8.18 9.71 -1.96
N ILE A 199 -9.46 10.05 -1.90
CA ILE A 199 -10.53 9.25 -2.49
C ILE A 199 -10.81 9.83 -3.89
N PRO A 200 -10.79 9.01 -4.96
CA PRO A 200 -11.14 9.45 -6.30
C PRO A 200 -12.53 10.08 -6.37
N GLN A 201 -12.74 11.08 -7.24
CA GLN A 201 -13.98 11.86 -7.26
C GLN A 201 -15.19 11.06 -7.72
N ASP A 202 -15.02 10.14 -8.67
CA ASP A 202 -16.06 9.21 -9.10
C ASP A 202 -16.54 8.31 -7.94
N ILE A 203 -15.62 7.92 -7.04
CA ILE A 203 -15.96 7.20 -5.80
C ILE A 203 -16.67 8.11 -4.80
N LYS A 204 -16.19 9.34 -4.60
CA LYS A 204 -16.84 10.33 -3.72
C LYS A 204 -18.27 10.64 -4.15
N ASN A 205 -18.50 10.74 -5.46
CA ASN A 205 -19.80 11.04 -6.05
C ASN A 205 -20.72 9.80 -6.13
N GLY A 206 -20.27 8.63 -5.69
CA GLY A 206 -21.05 7.40 -5.71
C GLY A 206 -21.31 6.83 -7.11
N GLN A 207 -20.53 7.24 -8.11
CA GLN A 207 -20.62 6.68 -9.47
C GLN A 207 -20.08 5.24 -9.49
N ASN A 208 -18.97 5.05 -8.78
CA ASN A 208 -18.29 3.77 -8.61
C ASN A 208 -18.06 3.50 -7.11
N THR A 209 -17.82 2.24 -6.75
CA THR A 209 -17.48 1.83 -5.39
C THR A 209 -16.18 1.03 -5.39
N LEU A 210 -15.30 1.27 -4.42
CA LEU A 210 -14.11 0.44 -4.21
C LEU A 210 -14.38 -0.58 -3.10
N VAL A 211 -14.24 -1.87 -3.43
CA VAL A 211 -14.46 -2.99 -2.51
C VAL A 211 -13.16 -3.77 -2.34
N PRO A 212 -12.64 -3.96 -1.11
CA PRO A 212 -11.51 -4.86 -0.89
C PRO A 212 -11.79 -6.26 -1.43
N LEU A 213 -10.82 -6.88 -2.10
CA LEU A 213 -10.96 -8.20 -2.69
C LEU A 213 -11.45 -9.24 -1.66
N LEU A 214 -10.93 -9.17 -0.43
CA LEU A 214 -11.40 -10.05 0.66
C LEU A 214 -12.90 -9.91 0.94
N SER A 215 -13.43 -8.69 0.87
CA SER A 215 -14.85 -8.42 1.10
C SER A 215 -15.69 -8.87 -0.09
N TYR A 216 -15.14 -8.79 -1.29
CA TYR A 216 -15.81 -9.20 -2.52
C TYR A 216 -16.14 -10.69 -2.55
N VAL A 217 -15.23 -11.53 -2.04
CA VAL A 217 -15.38 -12.99 -2.01
C VAL A 217 -15.92 -13.52 -0.67
N ALA A 218 -15.99 -12.68 0.36
CA ALA A 218 -16.48 -13.09 1.67
C ALA A 218 -17.97 -13.45 1.61
N LYS A 219 -18.35 -14.51 2.32
CA LYS A 219 -19.75 -14.89 2.56
C LYS A 219 -20.17 -14.41 3.94
N ASN A 220 -21.27 -13.66 4.01
CA ASN A 220 -21.91 -13.32 5.29
C ASN A 220 -23.41 -13.57 5.18
N GLN A 221 -23.87 -14.70 5.76
CA GLN A 221 -25.30 -15.07 5.82
C GLN A 221 -26.01 -15.14 4.45
N GLY A 222 -25.28 -15.39 3.36
CA GLY A 222 -25.84 -15.43 2.00
C GLY A 222 -24.78 -15.51 0.90
N GLU A 223 -25.17 -15.04 -0.29
CA GLU A 223 -24.31 -14.91 -1.47
C GLU A 223 -23.23 -13.83 -1.23
N SER A 224 -21.98 -14.13 -1.57
CA SER A 224 -20.88 -13.16 -1.66
C SER A 224 -21.13 -12.12 -2.76
N LEU A 225 -20.41 -11.00 -2.74
CA LEU A 225 -20.53 -9.99 -3.81
C LEU A 225 -20.11 -10.57 -5.18
N LEU A 226 -19.13 -11.47 -5.21
CA LEU A 226 -18.76 -12.22 -6.41
C LEU A 226 -19.92 -13.09 -6.94
N GLU A 227 -20.68 -13.76 -6.07
CA GLU A 227 -21.85 -14.54 -6.47
C GLU A 227 -22.98 -13.64 -6.97
N GLN A 228 -23.19 -12.50 -6.32
CA GLN A 228 -24.18 -11.49 -6.75
C GLN A 228 -23.83 -10.90 -8.12
N ASP A 229 -22.55 -10.53 -8.34
CA ASP A 229 -22.06 -10.03 -9.63
C ASP A 229 -22.26 -11.08 -10.73
N ALA A 230 -21.81 -12.31 -10.48
CA ALA A 230 -21.96 -13.44 -11.41
C ALA A 230 -23.42 -13.65 -11.82
N LYS A 231 -24.32 -13.69 -10.84
CA LYS A 231 -25.76 -13.83 -11.05
C LYS A 231 -26.34 -12.66 -11.86
N SER A 232 -25.93 -11.43 -11.57
CA SER A 232 -26.39 -10.23 -12.30
C SER A 232 -25.95 -10.23 -13.77
N GLN A 233 -24.82 -10.87 -14.09
CA GLN A 233 -24.29 -11.00 -15.44
C GLN A 233 -24.75 -12.28 -16.16
N GLY A 234 -25.51 -13.16 -15.50
CA GLY A 234 -25.86 -14.48 -16.06
C GLY A 234 -24.64 -15.40 -16.24
N LYS A 235 -23.61 -15.24 -15.40
CA LYS A 235 -22.35 -16.00 -15.42
C LYS A 235 -22.18 -16.84 -14.16
N SER A 236 -21.26 -17.80 -14.18
CA SER A 236 -20.78 -18.42 -12.94
C SER A 236 -19.69 -17.56 -12.29
N SER A 237 -19.49 -17.69 -10.98
CA SER A 237 -18.37 -16.99 -10.32
C SER A 237 -17.02 -17.46 -10.86
N LEU A 238 -16.88 -18.74 -11.19
CA LEU A 238 -15.69 -19.28 -11.86
C LEU A 238 -15.42 -18.53 -13.17
N GLU A 239 -16.46 -18.27 -13.97
CA GLU A 239 -16.30 -17.52 -15.22
C GLU A 239 -15.84 -16.07 -14.97
N ILE A 240 -16.39 -15.38 -13.96
CA ILE A 240 -15.91 -14.04 -13.58
C ILE A 240 -14.44 -14.08 -13.13
N VAL A 241 -14.07 -15.06 -12.30
CA VAL A 241 -12.70 -15.23 -11.83
C VAL A 241 -11.73 -15.46 -12.98
N GLU A 242 -12.02 -16.42 -13.85
CA GLU A 242 -11.14 -16.80 -14.96
C GLU A 242 -11.06 -15.73 -16.05
N LYS A 243 -12.19 -15.13 -16.43
CA LYS A 243 -12.24 -14.23 -17.60
C LYS A 243 -12.05 -12.76 -17.26
N SER A 244 -12.21 -12.36 -16.00
CA SER A 244 -12.21 -10.95 -15.61
C SER A 244 -11.21 -10.65 -14.49
N LEU A 245 -11.34 -11.30 -13.32
CA LEU A 245 -10.52 -10.94 -12.14
C LEU A 245 -9.06 -11.32 -12.28
N ILE A 246 -8.75 -12.57 -12.63
CA ILE A 246 -7.37 -13.03 -12.76
C ILE A 246 -6.62 -12.23 -13.85
N PRO A 247 -7.20 -12.00 -15.04
CA PRO A 247 -6.60 -11.13 -16.04
C PRO A 247 -6.36 -9.70 -15.54
N ALA A 248 -7.39 -9.05 -14.97
CA ALA A 248 -7.27 -7.67 -14.50
C ALA A 248 -6.18 -7.53 -13.43
N LEU A 249 -6.15 -8.44 -12.44
CA LEU A 249 -5.17 -8.44 -11.36
C LEU A 249 -3.74 -8.67 -11.85
N THR A 250 -3.56 -9.60 -12.78
CA THR A 250 -2.24 -9.92 -13.34
C THR A 250 -1.73 -8.76 -14.18
N LYS A 251 -2.59 -8.24 -15.07
CA LYS A 251 -2.29 -7.09 -15.92
C LYS A 251 -1.96 -5.85 -15.10
N SER A 252 -2.75 -5.52 -14.08
CA SER A 252 -2.53 -4.34 -13.25
C SER A 252 -1.26 -4.43 -12.40
N TYR A 253 -0.99 -5.59 -11.80
CA TYR A 253 0.24 -5.80 -11.02
C TYR A 253 1.48 -5.70 -11.91
N ALA A 254 1.46 -6.41 -13.03
CA ALA A 254 2.61 -6.45 -13.91
C ALA A 254 2.84 -5.10 -14.62
N PHE A 255 1.78 -4.32 -14.86
CA PHE A 255 1.90 -2.93 -15.26
C PHE A 255 2.63 -2.07 -14.20
N ALA A 256 2.26 -2.17 -12.92
CA ALA A 256 2.99 -1.47 -11.85
C ALA A 256 4.48 -1.86 -11.79
N VAL A 257 4.77 -3.16 -11.95
CA VAL A 257 6.16 -3.66 -12.03
C VAL A 257 6.87 -3.10 -13.27
N SER A 258 6.17 -2.94 -14.40
CA SER A 258 6.70 -2.29 -15.60
C SER A 258 6.88 -0.77 -15.47
N GLU A 259 6.46 -0.18 -14.35
CA GLU A 259 6.80 1.19 -13.96
C GLU A 259 7.90 1.19 -12.88
N GLY A 260 8.49 0.02 -12.61
CA GLY A 260 9.49 -0.17 -11.58
C GLY A 260 8.93 -0.03 -10.16
N VAL A 261 7.65 -0.31 -9.95
CA VAL A 261 6.99 -0.26 -8.64
C VAL A 261 6.44 -1.64 -8.28
N VAL A 262 6.85 -2.14 -7.12
CA VAL A 262 6.38 -3.41 -6.57
C VAL A 262 5.38 -3.11 -5.45
N ILE A 263 4.11 -3.40 -5.70
CA ILE A 263 2.97 -3.00 -4.86
C ILE A 263 2.51 -4.12 -3.92
N GLU A 264 2.14 -3.79 -2.67
CA GLU A 264 1.69 -4.79 -1.69
C GLU A 264 0.28 -5.35 -1.97
N ALA A 265 0.14 -6.15 -3.04
CA ALA A 265 -1.13 -6.56 -3.65
C ALA A 265 -1.90 -7.72 -2.94
N HIS A 266 -1.83 -7.83 -1.62
CA HIS A 266 -2.65 -8.80 -0.88
C HIS A 266 -4.13 -8.39 -0.86
N GLN A 267 -5.03 -9.31 -0.50
CA GLN A 267 -6.49 -9.19 -0.60
C GLN A 267 -7.14 -8.02 0.16
N GLN A 268 -6.42 -7.40 1.10
CA GLN A 268 -6.89 -6.22 1.85
C GLN A 268 -6.43 -4.90 1.20
N ASN A 269 -5.30 -4.91 0.49
CA ASN A 269 -4.74 -3.74 -0.20
C ASN A 269 -5.15 -3.70 -1.68
N THR A 270 -5.59 -4.82 -2.22
CA THR A 270 -6.24 -4.93 -3.52
C THR A 270 -7.73 -4.60 -3.39
N LEU A 271 -8.16 -3.55 -4.06
CA LEU A 271 -9.54 -3.09 -4.15
C LEU A 271 -10.05 -3.31 -5.58
N LEU A 272 -11.29 -3.73 -5.71
CA LEU A 272 -11.99 -3.87 -6.98
C LEU A 272 -12.91 -2.67 -7.15
N GLU A 273 -12.88 -2.05 -8.32
CA GLU A 273 -13.87 -1.04 -8.69
C GLU A 273 -15.13 -1.74 -9.18
N LEU A 274 -16.26 -1.41 -8.55
CA LEU A 274 -17.58 -1.85 -8.94
C LEU A 274 -18.38 -0.65 -9.48
N ASP A 275 -19.16 -0.88 -10.53
CA ASP A 275 -20.08 0.12 -11.06
C ASP A 275 -21.30 0.33 -10.14
N SER A 276 -22.21 1.22 -10.54
CA SER A 276 -23.46 1.49 -9.82
C SER A 276 -24.41 0.28 -9.72
N LYS A 277 -24.18 -0.79 -10.48
CA LYS A 277 -24.94 -2.05 -10.42
C LYS A 277 -24.24 -3.11 -9.56
N GLY A 278 -23.07 -2.78 -8.99
CA GLY A 278 -22.26 -3.71 -8.22
C GLY A 278 -21.45 -4.68 -9.07
N GLN A 279 -21.28 -4.42 -10.37
CA GLN A 279 -20.52 -5.27 -11.28
C GLN A 279 -19.06 -4.85 -11.32
N PHE A 280 -18.14 -5.82 -11.35
CA PHE A 280 -16.72 -5.53 -11.48
C PHE A 280 -16.42 -4.84 -12.82
N THR A 281 -15.82 -3.65 -12.79
CA THR A 281 -15.55 -2.84 -13.99
C THR A 281 -14.33 -3.32 -14.79
N GLY A 282 -13.56 -4.27 -14.25
CA GLY A 282 -12.26 -4.65 -14.79
C GLY A 282 -11.10 -3.83 -14.25
N ARG A 283 -11.33 -2.86 -13.35
CA ARG A 283 -10.26 -2.03 -12.75
C ARG A 283 -9.92 -2.45 -11.33
N VAL A 284 -8.62 -2.53 -11.06
CA VAL A 284 -8.03 -2.89 -9.77
C VAL A 284 -7.33 -1.66 -9.20
N PHE A 285 -7.63 -1.35 -7.94
CA PHE A 285 -7.00 -0.28 -7.19
C PHE A 285 -6.13 -0.82 -6.07
N TYR A 286 -4.99 -0.18 -5.85
CA TYR A 286 -4.09 -0.51 -4.74
C TYR A 286 -4.05 0.60 -3.68
N ARG A 287 -3.87 0.22 -2.41
CA ARG A 287 -3.70 1.14 -1.27
C ARG A 287 -2.56 0.68 -0.36
N ASP A 288 -2.26 1.46 0.67
CA ASP A 288 -1.15 1.20 1.62
C ASP A 288 0.20 1.22 0.89
N LEU A 289 0.55 2.37 0.33
CA LEU A 289 1.77 2.54 -0.48
C LEU A 289 3.04 2.59 0.38
N ASP A 290 2.91 2.65 1.70
CA ASP A 290 3.98 2.38 2.67
C ASP A 290 4.47 0.92 2.63
N GLY A 291 3.64 0.00 2.12
CA GLY A 291 3.99 -1.39 1.81
C GLY A 291 4.65 -1.59 0.45
N ALA A 292 4.48 -0.64 -0.48
CA ALA A 292 5.05 -0.72 -1.82
C ALA A 292 6.56 -0.41 -1.84
N ARG A 293 7.25 -0.77 -2.91
CA ARG A 293 8.69 -0.59 -3.11
C ARG A 293 8.97 -0.05 -4.52
N ILE A 294 10.00 0.78 -4.63
CA ILE A 294 10.51 1.25 -5.93
C ILE A 294 11.69 0.36 -6.28
N ASP A 295 11.60 -0.34 -7.41
CA ASP A 295 12.63 -1.26 -7.83
C ASP A 295 13.70 -0.55 -8.68
N PHE A 296 14.74 -0.01 -8.04
CA PHE A 296 15.78 0.73 -8.76
C PHE A 296 16.62 -0.12 -9.72
N GLU A 297 16.84 -1.40 -9.41
CA GLU A 297 17.56 -2.29 -10.34
C GLU A 297 16.73 -2.50 -11.60
N LEU A 298 15.44 -2.76 -11.43
CA LEU A 298 14.49 -2.91 -12.52
C LEU A 298 14.37 -1.63 -13.34
N ARG A 299 14.20 -0.48 -12.68
CA ARG A 299 14.16 0.84 -13.33
C ARG A 299 15.42 1.12 -14.13
N LYS A 300 16.61 0.82 -13.57
CA LYS A 300 17.88 0.98 -14.30
C LYS A 300 17.94 0.08 -15.53
N LYS A 301 17.52 -1.18 -15.43
CA LYS A 301 17.45 -2.11 -16.57
C LYS A 301 16.49 -1.60 -17.66
N MET A 302 15.42 -0.93 -17.25
CA MET A 302 14.39 -0.40 -18.15
C MET A 302 14.67 1.02 -18.66
N GLY A 303 15.78 1.65 -18.24
CA GLY A 303 16.07 3.04 -18.58
C GLY A 303 15.10 4.06 -17.97
N LEU A 304 14.37 3.69 -16.92
CA LEU A 304 13.50 4.60 -16.18
C LEU A 304 14.32 5.54 -15.28
N SER A 305 13.81 6.74 -15.02
CA SER A 305 14.49 7.70 -14.14
C SER A 305 14.70 7.10 -12.75
N THR A 306 15.92 7.26 -12.24
CA THR A 306 16.33 6.91 -10.88
C THR A 306 16.55 8.16 -10.02
N ASP A 307 16.01 9.31 -10.41
CA ASP A 307 16.22 10.58 -9.68
C ASP A 307 15.75 10.54 -8.23
N LEU A 308 14.85 9.62 -7.89
CA LEU A 308 14.44 9.34 -6.52
C LEU A 308 15.57 8.80 -5.63
N LEU A 309 16.65 8.23 -6.20
CA LEU A 309 17.86 7.88 -5.46
C LEU A 309 18.57 9.10 -4.86
N LYS A 310 18.26 10.31 -5.36
CA LYS A 310 18.80 11.56 -4.81
C LYS A 310 18.05 12.02 -3.56
N LEU A 311 16.94 11.37 -3.19
CA LEU A 311 16.38 11.51 -1.85
C LEU A 311 17.43 10.96 -0.89
N GLN A 312 18.15 11.87 -0.24
CA GLN A 312 19.05 11.53 0.87
C GLN A 312 18.26 10.61 1.81
N ASP A 313 18.86 9.47 2.17
CA ASP A 313 18.29 8.38 2.96
C ASP A 313 17.74 7.15 2.20
N SER A 314 17.90 6.99 0.87
CA SER A 314 17.37 5.84 0.10
C SER A 314 17.75 4.40 0.57
N GLY A 315 18.59 4.23 1.60
CA GLY A 315 18.96 2.94 2.18
C GLY A 315 17.79 2.11 2.74
N TRP A 316 16.63 2.74 2.98
CA TRP A 316 15.38 2.05 3.34
C TRP A 316 14.55 1.57 2.15
N ILE A 317 14.92 1.97 0.94
CA ILE A 317 14.28 1.51 -0.29
C ILE A 317 14.70 0.07 -0.58
N PHE A 318 15.82 -0.39 -0.02
CA PHE A 318 16.19 -1.80 0.03
C PHE A 318 17.16 -2.14 1.16
N ASP A 319 16.88 -3.23 1.87
CA ASP A 319 17.95 -4.10 2.36
C ASP A 319 18.41 -5.02 1.22
N LEU A 320 19.01 -4.39 0.20
CA LEU A 320 19.47 -5.07 -1.03
C LEU A 320 20.44 -6.19 -0.69
N GLU A 321 21.26 -5.98 0.34
CA GLU A 321 22.26 -6.94 0.78
C GLU A 321 21.63 -8.19 1.41
N ASN A 322 20.62 -8.06 2.28
CA ASN A 322 19.93 -9.24 2.83
C ASN A 322 19.05 -9.94 1.79
N LEU A 323 18.42 -9.19 0.86
CA LEU A 323 17.70 -9.80 -0.26
C LEU A 323 18.63 -10.55 -1.21
N GLN A 324 19.86 -10.08 -1.41
CA GLN A 324 20.90 -10.78 -2.17
C GLN A 324 21.42 -12.04 -1.46
N LYS A 325 21.57 -12.03 -0.13
CA LYS A 325 21.95 -13.24 0.65
C LYS A 325 20.89 -14.35 0.56
N ILE A 326 19.60 -14.00 0.44
CA ILE A 326 18.50 -14.95 0.26
C ILE A 326 18.48 -15.57 -1.16
N ARG A 327 19.11 -14.90 -2.14
CA ARG A 327 19.23 -15.39 -3.53
C ARG A 327 20.01 -16.70 -3.63
N GLU A 328 20.87 -16.99 -2.65
CA GLU A 328 21.69 -18.20 -2.63
C GLU A 328 20.89 -19.46 -2.24
N THR A 329 19.68 -19.31 -1.69
CA THR A 329 18.92 -20.42 -1.09
C THR A 329 17.59 -20.76 -1.76
N THR A 330 17.15 -19.98 -2.77
CA THR A 330 15.81 -20.16 -3.37
C THR A 330 15.90 -20.80 -4.76
N THR A 331 15.30 -21.99 -4.92
CA THR A 331 15.21 -22.70 -6.21
C THR A 331 14.24 -21.99 -7.16
N VAL A 332 14.68 -21.74 -8.39
CA VAL A 332 14.02 -20.85 -9.36
C VAL A 332 13.20 -21.63 -10.40
N PRO A 333 11.95 -21.23 -10.72
CA PRO A 333 11.18 -21.81 -11.83
C PRO A 333 11.78 -21.50 -13.22
N LYS A 334 11.63 -22.42 -14.17
CA LYS A 334 12.05 -22.23 -15.57
C LYS A 334 11.02 -21.37 -16.31
N GLY A 335 11.42 -20.18 -16.79
CA GLY A 335 10.59 -19.31 -17.65
C GLY A 335 10.38 -17.87 -17.14
N ARG A 336 11.42 -17.19 -16.63
CA ARG A 336 11.30 -15.79 -16.13
C ARG A 336 11.41 -14.77 -17.25
N PRO A 337 10.68 -13.62 -17.22
CA PRO A 337 10.99 -12.41 -18.02
C PRO A 337 12.44 -11.88 -17.81
N GLU A 338 13.07 -11.23 -18.80
CA GLU A 338 14.45 -10.67 -18.68
C GLU A 338 14.43 -9.49 -17.72
N ILE A 339 13.33 -8.74 -17.80
CA ILE A 339 12.99 -7.61 -16.95
C ILE A 339 12.18 -8.14 -15.75
N TRP A 340 12.77 -9.08 -15.02
CA TRP A 340 12.24 -9.62 -13.78
C TRP A 340 13.33 -9.54 -12.72
N SER A 341 13.06 -8.81 -11.64
CA SER A 341 13.96 -8.74 -10.50
C SER A 341 13.59 -9.82 -9.47
N PRO A 342 14.54 -10.30 -8.66
CA PRO A 342 14.23 -11.16 -7.53
C PRO A 342 13.25 -10.51 -6.53
N VAL A 343 13.24 -9.17 -6.47
CA VAL A 343 12.33 -8.40 -5.63
C VAL A 343 10.90 -8.54 -6.14
N ALA A 344 10.68 -8.30 -7.45
CA ALA A 344 9.37 -8.45 -8.09
C ALA A 344 8.87 -9.90 -8.03
N GLU A 345 9.78 -10.88 -8.15
CA GLU A 345 9.46 -12.30 -8.04
C GLU A 345 9.04 -12.71 -6.63
N LYS A 346 9.85 -12.36 -5.63
CA LYS A 346 9.54 -12.66 -4.24
C LYS A 346 8.24 -11.99 -3.82
N ALA A 347 8.04 -10.75 -4.26
CA ALA A 347 6.78 -10.03 -4.11
C ALA A 347 5.60 -10.78 -4.73
N PHE A 348 5.74 -11.21 -5.99
CA PHE A 348 4.72 -11.97 -6.69
C PHE A 348 4.37 -13.29 -5.97
N GLN A 349 5.40 -14.06 -5.60
CA GLN A 349 5.27 -15.41 -5.04
C GLN A 349 4.85 -15.43 -3.57
N MET A 350 5.51 -14.64 -2.72
CA MET A 350 5.41 -14.82 -1.28
C MET A 350 4.37 -13.90 -0.62
N TYR A 351 4.12 -12.69 -1.15
CA TYR A 351 3.53 -11.65 -0.32
C TYR A 351 2.36 -10.87 -0.93
N LEU A 352 2.22 -10.79 -2.25
CA LEU A 352 1.39 -9.74 -2.87
C LEU A 352 0.24 -10.36 -3.67
N LEU A 353 0.41 -10.45 -4.99
CA LEU A 353 -0.62 -10.96 -5.89
C LEU A 353 -0.99 -12.43 -5.58
N GLY A 354 -0.02 -13.26 -5.18
CA GLY A 354 -0.23 -14.67 -4.85
C GLY A 354 -1.31 -14.90 -3.79
N SER A 355 -1.39 -14.04 -2.76
CA SER A 355 -2.43 -14.16 -1.72
C SER A 355 -3.83 -13.85 -2.26
N SER A 356 -3.93 -12.81 -3.10
CA SER A 356 -5.17 -12.45 -3.81
C SER A 356 -5.64 -13.56 -4.75
N VAL A 357 -4.71 -14.15 -5.54
CA VAL A 357 -4.99 -15.27 -6.44
C VAL A 357 -5.40 -16.53 -5.67
N TYR A 358 -4.69 -16.85 -4.57
CA TYR A 358 -5.02 -17.98 -3.72
C TYR A 358 -6.44 -17.86 -3.17
N LEU A 359 -6.81 -16.68 -2.67
CA LEU A 359 -8.15 -16.43 -2.15
C LEU A 359 -9.22 -16.61 -3.24
N LEU A 360 -8.96 -16.14 -4.46
CA LEU A 360 -9.86 -16.34 -5.59
C LEU A 360 -10.01 -17.81 -5.97
N LYS A 361 -8.90 -18.56 -6.04
CA LYS A 361 -8.91 -20.01 -6.26
C LYS A 361 -9.81 -20.71 -5.23
N LYS A 362 -9.65 -20.36 -3.95
CA LYS A 362 -10.48 -20.88 -2.85
C LYS A 362 -11.96 -20.52 -2.98
N ALA A 363 -12.28 -19.30 -3.44
CA ALA A 363 -13.66 -18.87 -3.61
C ALA A 363 -14.44 -19.68 -4.67
N VAL A 364 -13.75 -20.29 -5.64
CA VAL A 364 -14.39 -21.02 -6.75
C VAL A 364 -14.02 -22.51 -6.80
N GLU A 365 -13.30 -23.03 -5.81
CA GLU A 365 -12.74 -24.39 -5.86
C GLU A 365 -13.81 -25.50 -5.94
N SER A 366 -15.01 -25.24 -5.44
CA SER A 366 -16.14 -26.17 -5.48
C SER A 366 -17.00 -26.08 -6.73
N GLN A 367 -16.73 -25.13 -7.64
CA GLN A 367 -17.54 -24.93 -8.84
C GLN A 367 -17.20 -25.95 -9.93
N LYS A 368 -18.22 -26.43 -10.64
CA LYS A 368 -18.06 -27.39 -11.75
C LYS A 368 -17.13 -26.81 -12.82
N GLY A 369 -16.09 -27.57 -13.17
CA GLY A 369 -15.10 -27.17 -14.19
C GLY A 369 -13.91 -26.37 -13.67
N TYR A 370 -13.83 -26.11 -12.35
CA TYR A 370 -12.66 -25.50 -11.74
C TYR A 370 -11.41 -26.35 -11.98
N SER A 371 -10.31 -25.68 -12.38
CA SER A 371 -8.98 -26.26 -12.48
C SER A 371 -7.94 -25.23 -12.05
N PRO A 372 -7.14 -25.49 -11.00
CA PRO A 372 -6.10 -24.56 -10.58
C PRO A 372 -5.07 -24.31 -11.70
N PHE A 373 -4.76 -25.34 -12.50
CA PHE A 373 -3.86 -25.24 -13.66
C PHE A 373 -4.37 -24.29 -14.74
N LYS A 374 -5.70 -24.19 -14.91
CA LYS A 374 -6.28 -23.26 -15.87
C LYS A 374 -6.10 -21.82 -15.43
N ILE A 375 -6.25 -21.53 -14.14
CA ILE A 375 -5.98 -20.20 -13.57
C ILE A 375 -4.49 -19.87 -13.71
N ASP A 376 -3.59 -20.80 -13.38
CA ASP A 376 -2.15 -20.60 -13.54
C ASP A 376 -1.77 -20.31 -14.99
N LYS A 377 -2.34 -21.06 -15.94
CA LYS A 377 -2.17 -20.80 -17.36
C LYS A 377 -2.66 -19.40 -17.78
N ILE A 378 -3.80 -18.93 -17.26
CA ILE A 378 -4.29 -17.57 -17.55
C ILE A 378 -3.30 -16.51 -17.03
N ILE A 379 -2.76 -16.70 -15.82
CA ILE A 379 -1.74 -15.81 -15.25
C ILE A 379 -0.52 -15.76 -16.17
N ASP A 380 0.01 -16.92 -16.57
CA ASP A 380 1.17 -17.01 -17.46
C ASP A 380 0.91 -16.31 -18.81
N GLU A 381 -0.27 -16.54 -19.41
CA GLU A 381 -0.66 -15.91 -20.67
C GLU A 381 -0.77 -14.39 -20.55
N GLU A 382 -1.29 -13.87 -19.44
CA GLU A 382 -1.42 -12.43 -19.19
C GLU A 382 -0.07 -11.77 -18.95
N LEU A 383 0.84 -12.42 -18.21
CA LEU A 383 2.22 -11.96 -18.05
C LEU A 383 2.96 -11.89 -19.40
N GLN A 384 2.65 -12.79 -20.35
CA GLN A 384 3.24 -12.77 -21.69
C GLN A 384 2.69 -11.68 -22.61
N ARG A 385 1.49 -11.13 -22.34
CA ARG A 385 0.82 -10.12 -23.20
C ARG A 385 1.32 -8.70 -23.02
N ILE A 386 2.13 -8.43 -22.01
CA ILE A 386 2.55 -7.07 -21.66
C ILE A 386 3.45 -6.51 -22.78
N PRO A 387 3.10 -5.34 -23.39
CA PRO A 387 3.70 -4.86 -24.63
C PRO A 387 5.24 -4.75 -24.61
N HIS A 388 5.82 -5.06 -25.78
CA HIS A 388 7.25 -5.07 -26.07
C HIS A 388 7.98 -3.71 -25.95
N SER A 389 7.26 -2.59 -25.80
CA SER A 389 7.82 -1.23 -25.74
C SER A 389 8.41 -0.84 -24.38
N VAL A 390 8.25 -1.71 -23.38
CA VAL A 390 9.15 -1.76 -22.22
C VAL A 390 10.38 -2.53 -22.69
N ASN A 391 11.35 -1.82 -23.26
CA ASN A 391 12.45 -2.36 -24.07
C ASN A 391 13.29 -3.46 -23.36
N SER A 392 12.89 -4.74 -23.52
CA SER A 392 13.72 -5.99 -23.59
C SER A 392 12.98 -7.25 -23.10
N CYS A 393 11.88 -7.65 -23.73
CA CYS A 393 11.14 -8.88 -23.32
C CYS A 393 11.02 -9.96 -24.40
N ARG A 394 11.77 -9.90 -25.51
CA ARG A 394 11.66 -10.89 -26.61
C ARG A 394 12.69 -12.02 -26.61
N SER A 395 13.81 -11.92 -25.89
CA SER A 395 14.81 -13.00 -25.76
C SER A 395 14.44 -14.06 -24.71
N VAL A 396 13.22 -14.02 -24.17
CA VAL A 396 12.97 -14.57 -22.83
C VAL A 396 12.08 -15.81 -22.77
N PHE A 397 11.33 -16.06 -23.82
CA PHE A 397 10.41 -17.21 -23.85
C PHE A 397 10.69 -18.12 -25.06
N ARG A 398 11.94 -18.15 -25.53
CA ARG A 398 12.48 -19.22 -26.38
C ARG A 398 13.46 -20.08 -25.60
#